data_AF-A0A1R4HEW9-F1
#
_entry.id   AF-A0A1R4HEW9-F1
#
_cell.length_a   1.000
_cell.length_b   1.000
_cell.length_c   1.000
_cell.angle_alpha   90.00
_cell.angle_beta   90.00
_cell.angle_gamma   90.00
#
_symmetry.space_group_name_H-M   'P 1'
#
loop_
_entity.id
_entity.type
_entity.pdbx_description
1 polymer ?
#
loop_
_entity_poly.entity_id
_entity_poly.type
_entity_poly.pdbx_seq_one_letter_code
_entity_poly.pdbx_strand_id
1 'polypeptide(L)'
;MDRKELMVALQPFKQQCETEGYTLGDMVLEEAYPGVIPTSFIVKVVAKGWLRQISCSDALHRLLKILWATTEAKIRENIFTVAIYDEQESLHCWDEETDTQILKAL
;
A
#
# COMPACT_ATOMS: atom_id res chain seq x y z
N MET A 1 -10.29 -15.81 5.08
CA MET A 1 -10.84 -14.60 5.76
C MET A 1 -11.67 -13.85 4.75
N ASP A 2 -12.80 -13.29 5.13
CA ASP A 2 -13.56 -12.44 4.21
C ASP A 2 -13.03 -11.00 4.19
N ARG A 3 -13.52 -10.19 3.24
CA ARG A 3 -13.10 -8.80 3.07
C ARG A 3 -13.30 -7.95 4.33
N LYS A 4 -14.41 -8.14 5.04
CA LYS A 4 -14.77 -7.35 6.22
C LYS A 4 -13.88 -7.72 7.39
N GLU A 5 -13.67 -9.02 7.60
CA GLU A 5 -12.74 -9.53 8.60
C GLU A 5 -11.32 -9.00 8.36
N LEU A 6 -10.84 -9.04 7.12
CA LEU A 6 -9.50 -8.53 6.77
C LEU A 6 -9.39 -7.02 6.99
N MET A 7 -10.41 -6.24 6.61
CA MET A 7 -10.42 -4.79 6.82
C MET A 7 -10.35 -4.41 8.31
N VAL A 8 -11.04 -5.17 9.17
CA VAL A 8 -10.97 -4.98 10.63
C VAL A 8 -9.58 -5.37 11.15
N ALA A 9 -9.04 -6.49 10.67
CA ALA A 9 -7.72 -6.98 11.06
C ALA A 9 -6.56 -6.04 10.65
N LEU A 10 -6.77 -5.19 9.65
CA LEU A 10 -5.80 -4.19 9.18
C LEU A 10 -5.91 -2.82 9.89
N GLN A 11 -6.87 -2.61 10.80
CA GLN A 11 -6.96 -1.36 11.55
C GLN A 11 -5.70 -1.04 12.39
N PRO A 12 -5.09 -2.01 13.11
CA PRO A 12 -3.85 -1.75 13.84
C PRO A 12 -2.70 -1.31 12.93
N PHE A 13 -2.62 -1.87 11.72
CA PHE A 13 -1.67 -1.44 10.70
C PHE A 13 -1.89 0.03 10.31
N LYS A 14 -3.14 0.41 10.00
CA LYS A 14 -3.48 1.79 9.66
C LYS A 14 -3.14 2.78 10.78
N GLN A 15 -3.48 2.43 12.02
CA GLN A 15 -3.23 3.28 13.19
C GLN A 15 -1.74 3.44 13.49
N GLN A 16 -0.96 2.37 13.35
CA GLN A 16 0.49 2.42 13.56
C GLN A 16 1.18 3.26 12.47
N CYS A 17 0.74 3.15 11.21
CA CYS A 17 1.22 4.01 10.13
C CYS A 17 1.02 5.50 10.46
N GLU A 18 -0.15 5.89 10.96
CA GLU A 18 -0.41 7.27 11.37
C GLU A 18 0.48 7.70 12.56
N THR A 19 0.68 6.81 13.53
CA THR A 19 1.56 7.06 14.69
C THR A 19 3.03 7.29 14.27
N GLU A 20 3.49 6.62 13.21
CA GLU A 20 4.84 6.77 12.67
C GLU A 20 4.97 7.89 11.61
N GLY A 21 3.93 8.68 11.39
CA GLY A 21 3.93 9.80 10.43
C GLY A 21 3.67 9.40 8.98
N TYR A 22 3.31 8.14 8.73
CA TYR A 22 2.91 7.61 7.42
C TYR A 22 1.39 7.60 7.28
N THR A 23 0.74 8.75 7.47
CA THR A 23 -0.72 8.86 7.46
C THR A 23 -1.32 8.28 6.17
N LEU A 24 -2.21 7.30 6.34
CA LEU A 24 -2.95 6.66 5.25
C LEU A 24 -4.37 7.23 5.18
N GLY A 25 -4.81 7.59 3.99
CA GLY A 25 -6.18 7.95 3.68
C GLY A 25 -7.11 6.74 3.63
N ASP A 26 -7.85 6.63 2.54
CA ASP A 26 -8.74 5.51 2.34
C ASP A 26 -7.93 4.24 2.06
N MET A 27 -8.42 3.14 2.65
CA MET A 27 -7.87 1.80 2.46
C MET A 27 -8.97 0.96 1.83
N VAL A 28 -8.68 0.39 0.68
CA VAL A 28 -9.62 -0.43 -0.10
C VAL A 28 -9.01 -1.81 -0.29
N LEU A 29 -9.85 -2.83 -0.17
CA LEU A 29 -9.47 -4.20 -0.50
C LEU A 29 -10.12 -4.55 -1.84
N GLU A 30 -9.36 -5.14 -2.76
CA GLU A 30 -9.89 -5.73 -4.00
C GLU A 30 -9.51 -7.20 -4.06
N GLU A 31 -10.33 -8.04 -4.69
CA GLU A 31 -9.99 -9.46 -4.86
C GLU A 31 -8.89 -9.56 -5.91
N ALA A 32 -7.78 -10.24 -5.58
CA ALA A 32 -6.70 -10.50 -6.52
C ALA A 32 -7.17 -11.44 -7.65
N TYR A 33 -8.10 -12.35 -7.31
CA TYR A 33 -8.73 -13.27 -8.25
C TYR A 33 -10.25 -13.23 -8.05
N PRO A 34 -10.96 -12.31 -8.74
CA PRO A 34 -12.40 -12.16 -8.61
C PRO A 34 -13.15 -13.47 -8.92
N GLY A 35 -14.04 -13.87 -8.01
CA GLY A 35 -14.87 -15.07 -8.16
C GLY A 35 -14.19 -16.40 -7.81
N VAL A 36 -12.94 -16.41 -7.34
CA VAL A 36 -12.28 -17.61 -6.80
C VAL A 36 -12.45 -17.65 -5.28
N ILE A 37 -12.76 -18.81 -4.70
CA ILE A 37 -12.89 -18.98 -3.24
C ILE A 37 -12.06 -20.19 -2.80
N PRO A 38 -11.11 -20.02 -1.85
CA PRO A 38 -10.70 -18.77 -1.21
C PRO A 38 -9.92 -17.85 -2.16
N THR A 39 -10.06 -16.53 -1.99
CA THR A 39 -9.26 -15.51 -2.71
C THR A 39 -8.27 -14.83 -1.78
N SER A 40 -7.34 -14.09 -2.36
CA SER A 40 -6.45 -13.16 -1.66
C SER A 40 -6.80 -11.74 -2.08
N PHE A 41 -6.36 -10.74 -1.30
CA PHE A 41 -6.74 -9.35 -1.51
C PHE A 41 -5.56 -8.47 -1.90
N ILE A 42 -5.82 -7.53 -2.80
CA ILE A 42 -4.97 -6.37 -3.06
C ILE A 42 -5.35 -5.30 -2.04
N VAL A 43 -4.40 -4.87 -1.21
CA VAL A 43 -4.59 -3.79 -0.25
C VAL A 43 -4.14 -2.49 -0.92
N LYS A 44 -5.11 -1.65 -1.30
CA LYS A 44 -4.86 -0.32 -1.86
C LYS A 44 -4.91 0.72 -0.75
N VAL A 45 -3.89 1.56 -0.65
CA VAL A 45 -3.83 2.67 0.31
C VAL A 45 -3.45 3.96 -0.37
N VAL A 46 -4.09 5.06 0.05
CA VAL A 46 -3.70 6.42 -0.33
C VAL A 46 -2.76 6.99 0.72
N ALA A 47 -1.57 7.44 0.35
CA ALA A 47 -0.62 8.10 1.23
C ALA A 47 -0.85 9.62 1.24
N LYS A 48 -0.96 10.22 2.43
CA LYS A 48 -1.26 11.65 2.59
C LYS A 48 -0.01 12.47 2.89
N GLY A 49 0.46 13.26 1.91
CA GLY A 49 1.54 14.25 2.09
C GLY A 49 2.97 13.76 2.27
N TRP A 50 3.21 12.48 2.59
CA TRP A 50 4.57 11.95 2.85
C TRP A 50 5.19 11.22 1.66
N LEU A 51 4.39 10.70 0.72
CA LEU A 51 4.90 9.86 -0.36
C LEU A 51 5.86 10.62 -1.28
N ARG A 52 5.64 11.92 -1.53
CA ARG A 52 6.51 12.82 -2.32
C ARG A 52 7.90 13.06 -1.74
N GLN A 53 8.12 12.69 -0.48
CA GLN A 53 9.36 12.98 0.23
C GLN A 53 10.33 11.79 0.27
N ILE A 54 9.88 10.61 -0.17
CA ILE A 54 10.66 9.37 -0.12
C ILE A 54 10.49 8.57 -1.41
N SER A 55 11.44 7.66 -1.67
CA SER A 55 11.34 6.76 -2.82
C SER A 55 10.21 5.75 -2.64
N CYS A 56 9.65 5.25 -3.76
CA CYS A 56 8.65 4.18 -3.72
C CYS A 56 9.13 2.92 -2.99
N SER A 57 10.40 2.53 -3.18
CA SER A 57 10.96 1.36 -2.50
C SER A 57 11.04 1.57 -0.99
N ASP A 58 11.42 2.76 -0.55
CA ASP A 58 11.46 3.10 0.88
C ASP A 58 10.05 3.15 1.47
N ALA A 59 9.08 3.74 0.75
CA ALA A 59 7.68 3.77 1.15
C ALA A 59 7.13 2.36 1.38
N LEU A 60 7.31 1.46 0.41
CA LEU A 60 6.91 0.06 0.55
C LEU A 60 7.63 -0.63 1.71
N HIS A 61 8.94 -0.43 1.84
CA HIS A 61 9.71 -1.04 2.92
C HIS A 61 9.19 -0.62 4.30
N ARG A 62 8.86 0.67 4.49
CA ARG A 62 8.30 1.20 5.74
C ARG A 62 6.92 0.60 6.03
N LEU A 63 6.02 0.64 5.05
CA LEU A 63 4.67 0.09 5.24
C LEU A 63 4.69 -1.42 5.50
N LEU A 64 5.52 -2.19 4.79
CA LEU A 64 5.64 -3.63 5.01
C LEU A 64 6.20 -3.93 6.41
N LYS A 65 7.18 -3.16 6.89
CA LYS A 65 7.69 -3.32 8.26
C LYS A 65 6.59 -3.12 9.30
N ILE A 66 5.78 -2.07 9.15
CA ILE A 66 4.65 -1.80 10.05
C ILE A 66 3.61 -2.91 9.95
N LEU A 67 3.23 -3.30 8.72
CA LEU A 67 2.27 -4.37 8.47
C LEU A 67 2.70 -5.67 9.17
N TRP A 68 4.00 -6.02 9.14
CA TRP A 68 4.52 -7.21 9.81
C TRP A 68 4.49 -7.09 11.34
N ALA A 69 4.75 -5.90 11.87
CA ALA A 69 4.76 -5.64 13.31
C ALA A 69 3.34 -5.64 13.92
N THR A 70 2.32 -5.24 13.15
CA THR A 70 0.95 -5.05 13.65
C THR A 70 0.00 -6.18 13.29
N THR A 71 0.44 -7.19 12.54
CA THR A 71 -0.42 -8.30 12.11
C THR A 71 0.21 -9.66 12.40
N GLU A 72 -0.63 -10.69 12.44
CA GLU A 72 -0.20 -12.09 12.50
C GLU A 72 -0.02 -12.66 11.09
N ALA A 73 0.73 -13.77 10.97
CA ALA A 73 0.99 -14.43 9.68
C ALA A 73 -0.30 -14.77 8.92
N LYS A 74 -1.32 -15.30 9.61
CA LYS A 74 -2.62 -15.65 9.02
C LYS A 74 -3.31 -14.47 8.31
N ILE A 75 -3.12 -13.24 8.80
CA ILE A 75 -3.69 -12.04 8.17
C ILE A 75 -2.95 -11.75 6.86
N ARG A 76 -1.62 -11.80 6.90
CA ARG A 76 -0.76 -11.54 5.73
C ARG A 76 -0.91 -12.58 4.62
N GLU A 77 -1.21 -13.83 4.96
CA GLU A 77 -1.52 -14.88 3.96
C GLU A 77 -2.76 -14.56 3.11
N ASN A 78 -3.66 -13.69 3.59
CA ASN A 78 -4.81 -13.22 2.82
C ASN A 78 -4.47 -11.99 1.95
N ILE A 79 -3.26 -11.45 2.02
CA ILE A 79 -2.81 -10.28 1.25
C ILE A 79 -1.95 -10.74 0.08
N PHE A 80 -2.40 -10.48 -1.14
CA PHE A 80 -1.64 -10.76 -2.36
C PHE A 80 -0.58 -9.68 -2.61
N THR A 81 -0.97 -8.41 -2.50
CA THR A 81 -0.07 -7.28 -2.71
C THR A 81 -0.57 -6.03 -1.98
N VAL A 82 0.35 -5.09 -1.75
CA VAL A 82 0.05 -3.75 -1.22
C VAL A 82 0.37 -2.73 -2.30
N ALA A 83 -0.62 -1.93 -2.70
CA ALA A 83 -0.47 -0.86 -3.65
C ALA A 83 -0.62 0.49 -2.95
N ILE A 84 0.36 1.38 -3.15
CA ILE A 84 0.40 2.71 -2.56
C ILE A 84 0.14 3.73 -3.66
N TYR A 85 -0.82 4.61 -3.42
CA TYR A 85 -1.19 5.72 -4.29
C TYR A 85 -0.92 7.04 -3.60
N ASP A 86 -0.67 8.08 -4.38
CA ASP A 86 -0.67 9.46 -3.87
C ASP A 86 -2.10 10.01 -3.76
N GLU A 87 -2.22 11.26 -3.34
CA GLU A 87 -3.52 11.96 -3.19
C GLU A 87 -4.22 12.24 -4.53
N GLN A 88 -3.52 12.04 -5.66
CA GLN A 88 -4.09 12.12 -7.00
C GLN A 88 -4.46 10.72 -7.53
N GLU A 89 -4.49 9.70 -6.66
CA GLU A 89 -4.74 8.30 -6.98
C GLU A 89 -3.77 7.74 -8.04
N SER A 90 -2.60 8.36 -8.17
CA SER A 90 -1.56 7.97 -9.11
C SER A 90 -0.52 7.10 -8.42
N LEU A 91 0.04 6.14 -9.16
CA LEU A 91 1.20 5.40 -8.69
C LEU A 91 2.39 6.35 -8.74
N HIS A 92 2.86 6.78 -7.58
CA HIS A 92 4.04 7.64 -7.44
C HIS A 92 5.30 7.00 -8.09
N CYS A 93 5.30 5.69 -8.33
CA CYS A 93 6.46 4.99 -8.90
C CYS A 93 6.72 5.25 -10.39
N TRP A 94 6.00 6.20 -11.00
CA TRP A 94 6.14 6.64 -12.38
C TRP A 94 6.38 8.15 -12.42
N ASP A 95 7.56 8.60 -12.02
CA ASP A 95 7.97 10.00 -12.24
C ASP A 95 8.34 10.21 -13.72
N GLU A 96 7.55 11.00 -14.45
CA GLU A 96 7.84 11.46 -15.82
C GLU A 96 9.15 12.28 -15.90
N GLU A 97 9.65 12.80 -14.77
CA GLU A 97 10.93 13.51 -14.71
C GLU A 97 12.14 12.62 -15.03
N THR A 98 12.04 11.30 -14.79
CA THR A 98 13.09 10.35 -15.16
C THR A 98 13.18 10.13 -16.68
N ASP A 99 12.07 10.23 -17.41
CA ASP A 99 12.07 10.06 -18.87
C ASP A 99 12.56 11.32 -19.60
N THR A 100 12.23 12.51 -19.07
CA THR A 100 12.61 13.77 -19.72
C THR A 100 14.12 14.03 -19.68
N GLN A 101 14.82 13.50 -18.67
CA GLN A 101 16.28 13.61 -18.58
C GLN A 101 17.02 12.60 -19.48
N ILE A 102 16.46 11.39 -19.67
CA ILE A 102 17.04 10.39 -20.58
C ILE A 102 16.88 10.82 -22.04
N LEU A 103 15.73 11.39 -22.42
CA LEU A 103 15.48 11.87 -23.79
C LEU A 103 16.24 13.14 -24.16
N LYS A 104 16.75 13.92 -23.19
CA LYS A 104 17.61 15.09 -23.45
C LYS A 104 19.11 14.74 -23.47
N ALA A 105 19.47 13.52 -23.11
CA ALA A 105 20.85 13.03 -23.08
C ALA A 105 21.19 12.09 -24.26
N LEU A 106 20.25 11.88 -25.18
CA LEU A 106 20.41 11.17 -26.46
C LEU A 106 20.24 12.15 -27.63
#